data_AF-A0A4Q3X7Q7-F1
#
_entry.id   AF-A0A4Q3X7Q7-F1
#
_cell.length_a   1.000
_cell.length_b   1.000
_cell.length_c   1.000
_cell.angle_alpha   90.00
_cell.angle_beta   90.00
_cell.angle_gamma   90.00
#
_symmetry.space_group_name_H-M   'P 1'
#
loop_
_entity.id
_entity.type
_entity.pdbx_description
1 polymer ?
#
loop_
_entity_poly.entity_id
_entity_poly.type
_entity_poly.pdbx_seq_one_letter_code
_entity_poly.pdbx_strand_id
1 'polypeptide(L)'
;AIEWPREVLYQRIEQRVDAMLAEGALEELRGLRDEWGSDAAALGGVGYKQMMPVLEDEALLAESVETWKRDTRRYAKRQMTWFRHQLEVEWLNGALGLEATVSAIEPHFKAN
;
A
#
# COMPACT_ATOMS: atom_id res chain seq x y z
N ALA A 1 -12.13 7.50 -8.33
CA ALA A 1 -11.42 6.67 -7.31
C ALA A 1 -11.68 5.19 -7.59
N ILE A 2 -10.77 4.29 -7.20
CA ILE A 2 -10.97 2.83 -7.41
C ILE A 2 -11.42 2.19 -6.10
N GLU A 3 -12.45 1.36 -6.15
CA GLU A 3 -12.87 0.53 -5.02
C GLU A 3 -12.84 -0.97 -5.34
N TRP A 4 -12.74 -1.75 -4.27
CA TRP A 4 -12.74 -3.19 -4.28
C TRP A 4 -13.64 -3.69 -3.14
N PRO A 5 -14.24 -4.89 -3.26
CA PRO A 5 -14.77 -5.58 -2.09
C PRO A 5 -13.71 -5.67 -0.99
N ARG A 6 -14.10 -5.43 0.26
CA ARG A 6 -13.15 -5.28 1.38
C ARG A 6 -12.23 -6.48 1.53
N GLU A 7 -12.80 -7.67 1.43
CA GLU A 7 -12.12 -8.96 1.59
C GLU A 7 -11.08 -9.14 0.48
N VAL A 8 -11.44 -8.80 -0.76
CA VAL A 8 -10.52 -8.82 -1.91
C VAL A 8 -9.40 -7.80 -1.75
N LEU A 9 -9.73 -6.57 -1.30
CA LEU A 9 -8.73 -5.54 -1.04
C LEU A 9 -7.71 -6.01 0.01
N TYR A 10 -8.18 -6.63 1.09
CA TYR A 10 -7.31 -7.12 2.15
C TYR A 10 -6.41 -8.26 1.65
N GLN A 11 -6.96 -9.24 0.92
CA GLN A 11 -6.15 -10.30 0.31
C GLN A 11 -5.07 -9.75 -0.63
N ARG A 12 -5.39 -8.74 -1.45
CA ARG A 12 -4.41 -8.08 -2.33
C ARG A 12 -3.32 -7.35 -1.55
N ILE A 13 -3.67 -6.72 -0.41
CA ILE A 13 -2.70 -6.06 0.48
C ILE A 13 -1.76 -7.10 1.09
N GLU A 14 -2.29 -8.22 1.59
CA GLU A 14 -1.50 -9.32 2.15
C GLU A 14 -0.47 -9.82 1.13
N GLN A 15 -0.94 -10.22 -0.05
CA GLN A 15 -0.11 -10.72 -1.14
C GLN A 15 0.94 -9.71 -1.58
N ARG A 16 0.59 -8.42 -1.62
CA ARG A 16 1.52 -7.36 -1.99
C ARG A 16 2.64 -7.20 -0.96
N VAL A 17 2.34 -7.24 0.33
CA VAL A 17 3.38 -7.14 1.37
C VAL A 17 4.34 -8.33 1.27
N ASP A 18 3.79 -9.54 1.11
CA ASP A 18 4.59 -10.75 0.96
C ASP A 18 5.48 -10.70 -0.30
N ALA A 19 4.94 -10.20 -1.42
CA ALA A 19 5.70 -9.99 -2.66
C ALA A 19 6.81 -8.95 -2.50
N MET A 20 6.53 -7.81 -1.85
CA MET A 20 7.54 -6.76 -1.62
C MET A 20 8.72 -7.29 -0.79
N LEU A 21 8.46 -8.13 0.21
CA LEU A 21 9.53 -8.78 0.99
C LEU A 21 10.35 -9.74 0.12
N ALA A 22 9.68 -10.55 -0.70
CA ALA A 22 10.35 -11.47 -1.63
C ALA A 22 11.17 -10.71 -2.71
N GLU A 23 10.78 -9.49 -3.05
CA GLU A 23 11.46 -8.61 -4.01
C GLU A 23 12.58 -7.77 -3.38
N GLY A 24 12.82 -7.90 -2.07
CA GLY A 24 13.97 -7.29 -1.40
C GLY A 24 13.69 -5.99 -0.65
N ALA A 25 12.46 -5.77 -0.18
CA ALA A 25 12.11 -4.56 0.59
C ALA A 25 12.92 -4.41 1.90
N LEU A 26 13.41 -5.51 2.50
CA LEU A 26 14.23 -5.45 3.70
C LEU A 26 15.65 -4.99 3.38
N GLU A 27 16.20 -5.43 2.25
CA GLU A 27 17.50 -5.02 1.72
C GLU A 27 17.47 -3.54 1.32
N GLU A 28 16.40 -3.10 0.64
CA GLU A 28 16.16 -1.69 0.33
C GLU A 28 16.15 -0.83 1.61
N LEU A 29 15.42 -1.26 2.64
CA LEU A 29 15.37 -0.58 3.92
C LEU A 29 16.75 -0.48 4.60
N ARG A 30 17.53 -1.56 4.58
CA ARG A 30 18.92 -1.55 5.10
C ARG A 30 19.76 -0.51 4.37
N GLY A 31 19.71 -0.50 3.04
CA GLY A 31 20.45 0.45 2.21
C GLY A 31 20.07 1.90 2.49
N LEU A 32 18.77 2.20 2.56
CA LEU A 32 18.27 3.55 2.85
C LEU A 32 18.66 4.03 4.25
N ARG A 33 18.60 3.17 5.26
CA ARG A 33 19.05 3.51 6.61
C ARG A 33 20.54 3.80 6.65
N ASP A 34 21.35 2.99 5.98
CA ASP A 34 22.80 3.14 5.99
C ASP A 34 23.25 4.39 5.23
N GLU A 35 22.53 4.79 4.18
CA GLU A 35 22.81 6.00 3.39
C GLU A 35 22.31 7.29 4.08
N TRP A 36 21.10 7.28 4.65
CA TRP A 36 20.41 8.50 5.10
C TRP A 36 20.22 8.61 6.62
N GLY A 37 20.57 7.56 7.38
CA GLY A 37 20.35 7.47 8.82
C GLY A 37 18.92 7.07 9.20
N SER A 38 18.73 6.68 10.47
CA SER A 38 17.45 6.17 10.99
C SER A 38 16.32 7.18 11.03
N ASP A 39 16.65 8.48 11.09
CA ASP A 39 15.67 9.57 11.24
C ASP A 39 15.21 10.15 9.90
N ALA A 40 15.65 9.56 8.78
CA ALA A 40 15.26 10.02 7.46
C ALA A 40 13.73 9.94 7.28
N ALA A 41 13.12 11.05 6.86
CA ALA A 41 11.66 11.17 6.72
C ALA A 41 11.06 10.07 5.81
N ALA A 42 11.82 9.62 4.81
CA ALA A 42 11.43 8.52 3.92
C ALA A 42 11.14 7.21 4.68
N LEU A 43 11.85 6.95 5.77
CA LEU A 43 11.73 5.73 6.60
C LEU A 43 10.48 5.76 7.51
N GLY A 44 9.81 6.91 7.62
CA GLY A 44 8.55 7.05 8.37
C GLY A 44 7.32 6.46 7.66
N GLY A 45 7.46 6.04 6.40
CA GLY A 45 6.39 5.45 5.60
C GLY A 45 5.86 4.12 6.15
N VAL A 46 4.60 3.79 5.81
CA VAL A 46 4.02 2.46 6.07
C VAL A 46 4.82 1.42 5.29
N GLY A 47 5.29 0.38 5.98
CA GLY A 47 6.28 -0.59 5.50
C GLY A 47 7.58 -0.42 6.24
N TYR A 48 8.37 0.59 5.89
CA TYR A 48 9.68 0.85 6.50
C TYR A 48 9.60 1.02 8.01
N LYS A 49 8.61 1.78 8.51
CA LYS A 49 8.44 1.96 9.96
C LYS A 49 8.22 0.64 10.70
N GLN A 50 7.46 -0.29 10.11
CA GLN A 50 7.16 -1.58 10.74
C GLN A 50 8.33 -2.56 10.65
N MET A 51 9.16 -2.43 9.62
CA MET A 51 10.29 -3.32 9.36
C MET A 51 11.60 -2.84 10.02
N MET A 52 11.68 -1.60 10.50
CA MET A 52 12.87 -1.06 11.18
C MET A 52 13.40 -1.96 12.32
N PRO A 53 12.56 -2.50 13.23
CA PRO A 53 13.03 -3.36 14.32
C PRO A 53 13.73 -4.65 13.84
N VAL A 54 13.35 -5.15 12.65
CA VAL A 54 13.95 -6.35 12.05
C VAL A 54 15.42 -6.15 11.68
N LEU A 55 15.85 -4.88 11.56
CA LEU A 55 17.25 -4.58 11.31
C LEU A 55 18.13 -4.80 12.54
N GLU A 56 17.54 -4.80 13.74
CA GLU A 56 18.21 -5.03 15.02
C GLU A 56 18.01 -6.46 15.51
N ASP A 57 16.82 -7.04 15.31
CA ASP A 57 16.49 -8.42 15.69
C ASP A 57 15.62 -9.10 14.63
N GLU A 58 16.19 -10.08 13.94
CA GLU A 58 15.50 -10.86 12.90
C GLU A 58 14.32 -11.69 13.44
N ALA A 59 14.31 -12.02 14.74
CA ALA A 59 13.20 -12.74 15.36
C ALA A 59 11.86 -11.96 15.29
N LEU A 60 11.93 -10.64 15.11
CA LEU A 60 10.76 -9.76 14.98
C LEU A 60 10.13 -9.80 13.58
N LEU A 61 10.75 -10.47 12.60
CA LEU A 61 10.29 -10.46 11.21
C LEU A 61 8.80 -10.81 11.08
N ALA A 62 8.37 -11.93 11.67
CA ALA A 62 6.97 -12.38 11.56
C ALA A 62 5.98 -11.34 12.14
N GLU A 63 6.27 -10.77 13.30
CA GLU A 63 5.42 -9.76 13.94
C GLU A 63 5.40 -8.44 13.15
N SER A 64 6.56 -8.01 12.65
CA SER A 64 6.71 -6.81 11.83
C SER A 64 5.92 -6.92 10.52
N VAL A 65 5.92 -8.09 9.89
CA VAL A 65 5.14 -8.35 8.66
C VAL A 65 3.64 -8.27 8.94
N GLU A 66 3.15 -8.90 10.01
CA GLU A 66 1.73 -8.80 10.41
C GLU A 66 1.32 -7.35 10.74
N THR A 67 2.21 -6.61 11.41
CA THR A 67 2.03 -5.19 11.72
C THR A 67 1.98 -4.36 10.44
N TRP A 68 2.85 -4.61 9.47
CA TRP A 68 2.85 -3.93 8.17
C TRP A 68 1.55 -4.19 7.41
N LYS A 69 1.13 -5.45 7.29
CA LYS A 69 -0.14 -5.85 6.67
C LYS A 69 -1.33 -5.13 7.29
N ARG A 70 -1.42 -5.17 8.63
CA ARG A 70 -2.47 -4.49 9.41
C ARG A 70 -2.50 -2.99 9.16
N ASP A 71 -1.35 -2.33 9.23
CA ASP A 71 -1.29 -0.88 9.11
C ASP A 71 -1.53 -0.42 7.67
N THR A 72 -1.18 -1.23 6.68
CA THR A 72 -1.56 -1.03 5.27
C THR A 72 -3.06 -1.13 5.06
N ARG A 73 -3.75 -2.12 5.66
CA ARG A 73 -5.23 -2.19 5.64
C ARG A 73 -5.87 -0.95 6.27
N ARG A 74 -5.34 -0.51 7.41
CA ARG A 74 -5.83 0.71 8.11
C ARG A 74 -5.61 1.95 7.24
N TYR A 75 -4.47 2.04 6.57
CA TYR A 75 -4.17 3.14 5.66
C TYR A 75 -5.12 3.15 4.46
N ALA A 76 -5.33 2.01 3.80
CA ALA A 76 -6.29 1.87 2.71
C ALA A 76 -7.72 2.27 3.15
N LYS A 77 -8.17 1.84 4.34
CA LYS A 77 -9.46 2.26 4.91
C LYS A 77 -9.52 3.78 5.07
N ARG A 78 -8.47 4.41 5.62
CA ARG A 78 -8.41 5.87 5.78
C ARG A 78 -8.47 6.60 4.44
N GLN A 79 -7.76 6.11 3.42
CA GLN A 79 -7.82 6.66 2.07
C GLN A 79 -9.25 6.59 1.50
N MET A 80 -9.90 5.42 1.60
CA MET A 80 -11.29 5.27 1.15
C MET A 80 -12.26 6.19 1.89
N THR A 81 -12.12 6.30 3.22
CA THR A 81 -12.91 7.24 4.02
C THR A 81 -12.68 8.68 3.55
N TRP A 82 -11.43 9.08 3.33
CA TRP A 82 -11.11 10.42 2.88
C TRP A 82 -11.73 10.71 1.50
N PHE A 83 -11.55 9.82 0.51
CA PHE A 83 -12.16 9.96 -0.82
C PHE A 83 -13.69 10.11 -0.75
N ARG A 84 -14.38 9.34 0.11
CA ARG A 84 -15.84 9.40 0.23
C ARG A 84 -16.39 10.69 0.83
N HIS A 85 -15.62 11.37 1.67
CA HIS A 85 -16.11 12.52 2.43
C HIS A 85 -15.52 13.85 1.97
N GLN A 86 -14.38 13.83 1.27
CA GLN A 86 -13.63 15.05 0.95
C GLN A 86 -13.64 15.39 -0.54
N LEU A 87 -14.03 14.45 -1.40
CA LEU A 87 -14.06 14.66 -2.85
C LEU A 87 -15.35 14.12 -3.45
N GLU A 88 -15.88 14.84 -4.43
CA GLU A 88 -16.87 14.31 -5.35
C GLU A 88 -16.13 13.52 -6.45
N VAL A 89 -16.14 12.20 -6.33
CA VAL A 89 -15.44 11.30 -7.26
C VAL A 89 -16.39 10.24 -7.79
N GLU A 90 -16.19 9.90 -9.05
CA GLU A 90 -16.75 8.69 -9.62
C GLU A 90 -15.97 7.47 -9.11
N TRP A 91 -16.69 6.43 -8.69
CA TRP A 91 -16.11 5.20 -8.15
C TRP A 91 -16.05 4.12 -9.23
N LEU A 92 -14.84 3.66 -9.54
CA LEU A 92 -14.57 2.61 -10.49
C LEU A 92 -14.37 1.30 -9.73
N ASN A 93 -15.10 0.25 -10.12
CA ASN A 93 -14.95 -1.07 -9.52
C ASN A 93 -13.72 -1.76 -10.09
N GLY A 94 -12.65 -1.85 -9.29
CA GLY A 94 -11.39 -2.46 -9.71
C GLY A 94 -11.51 -3.95 -10.04
N ALA A 95 -12.54 -4.64 -9.53
CA ALA A 95 -12.79 -6.05 -9.85
C ALA A 95 -13.21 -6.29 -11.31
N LEU A 96 -13.62 -5.24 -12.04
CA LEU A 96 -13.96 -5.33 -13.46
C LEU A 96 -12.73 -5.36 -14.38
N GLY A 97 -11.53 -5.13 -13.84
CA GLY A 97 -10.28 -5.21 -14.58
C GLY A 97 -9.98 -3.96 -15.42
N LEU A 98 -8.81 -3.98 -16.08
CA LEU A 98 -8.24 -2.84 -16.78
C LEU A 98 -9.13 -2.37 -17.93
N GLU A 99 -9.59 -3.30 -18.78
CA GLU A 99 -10.37 -2.98 -19.98
C GLU A 99 -11.67 -2.25 -19.64
N ALA A 100 -12.44 -2.77 -18.67
CA ALA A 100 -13.65 -2.12 -18.19
C ALA A 100 -13.38 -0.75 -17.54
N THR A 101 -12.28 -0.65 -16.78
CA THR A 101 -11.86 0.63 -16.18
C THR A 101 -11.53 1.68 -17.24
N VAL A 102 -10.78 1.28 -18.29
CA VAL A 102 -10.42 2.16 -19.41
C VAL A 102 -11.67 2.60 -20.18
N SER A 103 -12.57 1.67 -20.49
CA SER A 103 -13.82 1.98 -21.18
C SER A 103 -14.70 2.95 -20.38
N ALA A 104 -14.69 2.86 -19.05
CA ALA A 104 -15.46 3.77 -18.18
C ALA A 104 -14.91 5.20 -18.20
N ILE A 105 -13.59 5.37 -18.26
CA ILE A 105 -12.96 6.71 -18.22
C ILE A 105 -12.81 7.36 -19.61
N GLU A 106 -12.83 6.57 -20.69
CA GLU A 106 -12.63 7.05 -22.06
C GLU A 106 -13.53 8.24 -22.47
N PRO A 107 -14.84 8.28 -22.12
CA PRO A 107 -15.70 9.42 -22.44
C PRO A 107 -15.23 10.75 -21.83
N HIS A 108 -14.55 10.71 -20.68
CA HIS A 108 -14.07 11.91 -19.98
C HIS A 108 -12.87 12.56 -20.68
N PHE A 109 -12.19 11.84 -21.58
CA PHE A 109 -11.05 12.36 -22.36
C PHE A 109 -11.45 12.90 -23.73
N LYS A 110 -12.57 12.42 -24.30
CA LYS A 110 -13.03 12.79 -25.65
C LYS A 110 -13.92 14.04 -25.70
N ALA A 111 -14.12 14.71 -24.57
CA ALA A 111 -14.97 15.89 -24.45
C ALA A 111 -14.23 17.24 -24.63
N ASN A 112 -12.98 17.24 -25.12
CA ASN A 112 -12.21 18.45 -25.46
C ASN A 112 -11.76 18.44 -26.92
#